data_AF-A0A8I2FWH3-F1
#
_entry.id   AF-A0A8I2FWH3-F1
#
_cell.length_a   1.000
_cell.length_b   1.000
_cell.length_c   1.000
_cell.angle_alpha   90.00
_cell.angle_beta   90.00
_cell.angle_gamma   90.00
#
_symmetry.space_group_name_H-M   'P 1'
#
loop_
_entity.id
_entity.type
_entity.pdbx_description
1 polymer ?
#
loop_
_entity_poly.entity_id
_entity_poly.type
_entity_poly.pdbx_seq_one_letter_code
_entity_poly.pdbx_strand_id
1 'polypeptide(L)' 'PEIQQTIEKIGNVNPEKVMLMPQAATRDELLAKSPMVAEMCKQTGYAFSQRLQVLLWNNQKGR' A
#
# COMPACT_ATOMS: atom_id res chain seq x y z
N PRO A 1 13.36 5.32 6.56
CA PRO A 1 12.51 4.79 5.46
C PRO A 1 11.75 5.93 4.78
N GLU A 2 11.59 5.92 3.45
CA GLU A 2 10.97 7.02 2.67
C GLU A 2 9.56 7.39 3.18
N ILE A 3 8.76 6.37 3.54
CA ILE A 3 7.39 6.55 4.06
C ILE A 3 7.39 7.41 5.33
N GLN A 4 8.28 7.12 6.28
CA GLN A 4 8.34 7.83 7.55
C GLN A 4 8.75 9.29 7.37
N GLN A 5 9.72 9.57 6.50
CA GLN A 5 10.11 10.94 6.17
C GLN A 5 8.96 11.74 5.55
N THR A 6 8.14 11.09 4.72
CA THR A 6 6.95 11.71 4.13
C THR A 6 5.89 12.04 5.20
N ILE A 7 5.62 11.12 6.13
CA ILE A 7 4.67 11.35 7.23
C ILE A 7 5.16 12.48 8.16
N GLU A 8 6.45 12.50 8.49
CA GLU A 8 7.06 13.56 9.30
C GLU A 8 6.93 14.94 8.64
N LYS A 9 7.10 15.01 7.31
CA LYS A 9 6.91 16.26 6.54
C LYS A 9 5.47 16.76 6.51
N ILE A 10 4.48 15.84 6.50
CA ILE A 10 3.06 16.21 6.52
C ILE A 10 2.68 16.77 7.90
N GLY A 11 3.21 16.18 8.97
CA GLY A 11 2.96 16.60 10.34
C GLY A 11 1.56 16.25 10.83
N ASN A 12 1.44 15.95 12.13
CA ASN A 12 0.15 15.68 12.83
C ASN A 12 -0.74 14.60 12.17
N VAL A 13 -0.13 13.52 11.67
CA VAL A 13 -0.87 12.39 11.09
C VAL A 13 -0.99 11.27 12.12
N ASN A 14 -2.20 10.78 12.37
CA ASN A 14 -2.39 9.56 13.16
C ASN A 14 -1.90 8.35 12.35
N PRO A 15 -0.92 7.56 12.83
CA PRO A 15 -0.43 6.35 12.15
C PRO A 15 -1.53 5.37 11.76
N GLU A 16 -2.58 5.22 12.56
CA GLU A 16 -3.71 4.31 12.28
C GLU A 16 -4.53 4.76 11.07
N LYS A 17 -4.44 6.04 10.70
CA LYS A 17 -5.09 6.61 9.50
C LYS A 17 -4.18 6.61 8.28
N VAL A 18 -2.94 6.12 8.41
CA VAL A 18 -2.02 5.94 7.28
C VAL A 18 -2.26 4.56 6.70
N MET A 19 -2.69 4.52 5.44
CA MET A 19 -2.88 3.28 4.69
C MET A 19 -1.75 3.09 3.69
N LEU A 20 -1.05 1.96 3.76
CA LEU A 20 -0.08 1.56 2.74
C LEU A 20 -0.75 0.68 1.69
N MET A 21 -0.55 1.04 0.43
CA MET A 21 -1.01 0.26 -0.73
C MET A 21 0.18 -0.26 -1.52
N PRO A 22 0.22 -1.56 -1.90
CA PRO A 22 1.27 -2.07 -2.77
C PRO A 22 1.21 -1.45 -4.17
N GLN A 23 2.35 -0.99 -4.66
CA GLN A 23 2.48 -0.51 -6.04
C GLN A 23 2.70 -1.68 -7.01
N ALA A 24 1.68 -2.00 -7.81
CA ALA A 24 1.71 -3.08 -8.78
C ALA A 24 0.83 -2.78 -9.99
N ALA A 25 1.32 -3.00 -11.21
CA ALA A 25 0.54 -2.82 -12.44
C ALA A 25 -0.24 -4.08 -12.83
N THR A 26 0.23 -5.25 -12.39
CA THR A 26 -0.38 -6.55 -12.67
C THR A 26 -0.76 -7.28 -11.39
N ARG A 27 -1.65 -8.26 -11.52
CA ARG A 27 -2.04 -9.13 -10.39
C ARG A 27 -0.83 -9.88 -9.81
N ASP A 28 0.07 -10.37 -10.66
CA ASP A 28 1.23 -11.13 -10.20
C ASP A 28 2.20 -10.24 -9.41
N GLU A 29 2.45 -9.01 -9.88
CA GLU A 29 3.22 -8.03 -9.12
C GLU A 29 2.55 -7.69 -7.79
N LEU A 30 1.22 -7.57 -7.78
CA LEU A 30 0.46 -7.25 -6.58
C LEU A 30 0.61 -8.35 -5.54
N LEU A 31 0.47 -9.62 -5.94
CA LEU A 31 0.62 -10.77 -5.06
C LEU A 31 2.05 -10.92 -4.55
N ALA A 32 3.06 -10.64 -5.39
CA ALA A 32 4.46 -10.70 -4.98
C ALA A 32 4.83 -9.61 -3.96
N LYS A 33 4.28 -8.39 -4.08
CA LYS A 33 4.62 -7.25 -3.23
C LYS A 33 3.77 -7.12 -1.97
N SER A 34 2.54 -7.65 -1.98
CA SER A 34 1.60 -7.52 -0.86
C SER A 34 2.16 -8.03 0.48
N PRO A 35 2.87 -9.18 0.56
CA PRO A 35 3.44 -9.65 1.83
C PRO A 35 4.43 -8.66 2.44
N MET A 36 5.30 -8.07 1.62
CA MET A 36 6.29 -7.09 2.09
C MET A 36 5.62 -5.85 2.70
N VAL A 37 4.56 -5.34 2.05
CA VAL A 37 3.81 -4.18 2.57
C VAL A 37 3.04 -4.55 3.84
N ALA A 38 2.45 -5.74 3.89
CA ALA A 38 1.75 -6.22 5.08
C ALA A 38 2.68 -6.34 6.31
N GLU A 39 3.91 -6.85 6.11
CA GLU A 39 4.91 -6.88 7.18
C GLU A 39 5.33 -5.48 7.63
N MET A 40 5.46 -4.53 6.69
CA MET A 40 5.75 -3.14 7.03
C MET A 40 4.62 -2.50 7.85
N CYS A 41 3.35 -2.75 7.49
CA CYS A 41 2.19 -2.31 8.26
C CYS A 41 2.23 -2.86 9.70
N LYS A 42 2.54 -4.15 9.89
CA LYS A 42 2.66 -4.76 11.22
C LYS A 42 3.76 -4.10 12.07
N GLN A 43 4.89 -3.75 11.47
CA GLN A 43 6.01 -3.13 12.19
C GLN A 43 5.78 -1.66 12.56
N THR A 44 4.95 -0.95 11.79
CA THR A 44 4.78 0.51 11.90
C THR A 44 3.47 0.94 12.53
N GLY A 45 2.48 0.04 12.60
CA GLY A 45 1.12 0.37 13.03
C GLY A 45 0.26 1.02 11.93
N TYR A 46 0.76 1.09 10.69
CA TYR A 46 -0.02 1.55 9.54
C TYR A 46 -1.04 0.50 9.11
N ALA A 47 -2.13 0.95 8.50
CA ALA A 47 -3.15 0.08 7.94
C ALA A 47 -2.73 -0.42 6.53
N PHE A 48 -3.12 -1.65 6.19
CA PHE A 48 -2.91 -2.19 4.85
C PHE A 48 -4.13 -1.91 3.97
N SER A 49 -3.90 -1.42 2.75
CA SER A 49 -4.94 -1.21 1.74
C SER A 49 -4.62 -1.98 0.46
N GLN A 50 -5.60 -2.74 -0.03
CA GLN A 50 -5.43 -3.59 -1.20
C GLN A 50 -5.69 -2.82 -2.51
N ARG A 51 -4.96 -3.14 -3.58
CA ARG A 51 -5.23 -2.58 -4.92
C ARG A 51 -6.30 -3.40 -5.66
N LEU A 52 -7.56 -3.26 -5.21
CA LEU A 52 -8.69 -4.07 -5.68
C LEU A 52 -8.90 -4.05 -7.20
N GLN A 53 -8.68 -2.90 -7.86
CA GLN A 53 -8.79 -2.81 -9.32
C GLN A 53 -7.88 -3.82 -10.03
N VAL A 54 -6.62 -3.89 -9.61
CA VAL A 54 -5.62 -4.79 -10.20
C VAL A 54 -5.90 -6.24 -9.80
N LEU A 55 -6.38 -6.47 -8.58
CA LEU A 55 -6.78 -7.80 -8.14
C LEU A 55 -7.92 -8.35 -9.01
N LEU A 56 -8.97 -7.57 -9.22
CA LEU A 56 -10.19 -8.00 -9.91
C LEU A 56 -10.02 -7.98 -11.43
N TRP A 57 -9.52 -6.88 -12.00
CA TRP A 57 -9.47 -6.64 -13.45
C TRP A 57 -8.05 -6.56 -14.04
N ASN A 58 -7.01 -6.84 -13.25
CA ASN A 58 -5.62 -6.73 -13.69
C ASN A 58 -5.33 -5.31 -14.26
N ASN A 59 -4.56 -5.20 -15.34
CA ASN A 59 -4.30 -3.92 -16.01
C ASN A 59 -5.39 -3.53 -17.03
N GLN A 60 -6.62 -4.05 -16.89
CA GLN A 60 -7.72 -3.64 -17.77
C GLN A 60 -8.22 -2.26 -17.36
N LYS A 61 -8.34 -1.38 -18.37
CA LYS A 61 -8.95 -0.06 -18.25
C LYS A 61 -10.46 -0.18 -18.53
N GLY A 62 -11.24 0.74 -18.00
CA GLY A 62 -12.68 0.80 -18.25
C GLY A 62 -12.99 0.82 -19.75
N ARG A 63 -14.04 0.09 -20.14
CA ARG A 63 -14.62 0.09 -21.49
C ARG A 63 -15.75 1.11 -21.57
#